data_AF-A0A2G5V9T2-F1
#
_entry.id   AF-A0A2G5V9T2-F1
#
_cell.length_a   1.000
_cell.length_b   1.000
_cell.length_c   1.000
_cell.angle_alpha   90.00
_cell.angle_beta   90.00
_cell.angle_gamma   90.00
#
_symmetry.space_group_name_H-M   'P 1'
#
loop_
_entity.id
_entity.type
_entity.pdbx_description
1 polymer ?
#
loop_
_entity_poly.entity_id
_entity_poly.type
_entity_poly.pdbx_seq_one_letter_code
_entity_poly.pdbx_strand_id
1 'polypeptide(L)'
;MNELKYDEELESAAKKEKHRCPYYEVQEVKENEMYSTLSASKMWYHPTATKVACIQYFCANVNSTEKLYIVDKGPGDVVRGELGSKCPSERTEGESGLCEVPSGSGMSKSILIVVLVTVSNFI
;
A
#
# COMPACT_ATOMS: atom_id res chain seq x y z
N MET A 1 -11.81 -3.33 5.37
CA MET A 1 -10.91 -2.31 4.78
C MET A 1 -9.55 -2.51 5.40
N ASN A 2 -8.49 -2.46 4.59
CA ASN A 2 -7.13 -2.64 5.08
C ASN A 2 -6.62 -1.40 5.83
N GLU A 3 -5.81 -1.62 6.85
CA GLU A 3 -4.99 -0.58 7.43
C GLU A 3 -3.94 -0.13 6.40
N LEU A 4 -3.81 1.19 6.22
CA LEU A 4 -2.81 1.80 5.36
C LEU A 4 -1.56 2.14 6.15
N LYS A 5 -0.40 1.64 5.71
CA LYS A 5 0.90 2.00 6.28
C LYS A 5 1.64 2.93 5.33
N TYR A 6 2.30 3.94 5.89
CA TYR A 6 3.15 4.80 5.08
C TYR A 6 4.32 4.01 4.49
N ASP A 7 4.63 4.23 3.21
CA ASP A 7 5.65 3.48 2.49
C ASP A 7 6.55 4.43 1.65
N GLU A 8 7.83 4.52 2.03
CA GLU A 8 8.81 5.41 1.38
C GLU A 8 9.21 4.92 -0.02
N GLU A 9 9.16 3.61 -0.27
CA GLU A 9 9.45 3.04 -1.59
C GLU A 9 8.34 3.38 -2.57
N LEU A 10 7.08 3.31 -2.14
CA LEU A 10 5.90 3.76 -2.88
C LEU A 10 6.00 5.26 -3.20
N GLU A 11 6.40 6.09 -2.23
CA GLU A 11 6.60 7.52 -2.47
C GLU A 11 7.70 7.77 -3.52
N SER A 12 8.82 7.05 -3.40
CA SER A 12 9.96 7.17 -4.30
C SER A 12 9.64 6.68 -5.71
N ALA A 13 8.85 5.62 -5.85
CA ALA A 13 8.34 5.13 -7.12
C ALA A 13 7.37 6.16 -7.73
N ALA A 14 6.42 6.66 -6.94
CA ALA A 14 5.45 7.65 -7.41
C ALA A 14 6.13 8.92 -7.95
N LYS A 15 7.18 9.43 -7.30
CA LYS A 15 7.93 10.61 -7.80
C LYS A 15 8.52 10.44 -9.20
N LYS A 16 8.72 9.21 -9.68
CA LYS A 16 9.26 8.90 -11.02
C LYS A 16 8.16 8.78 -12.08
N GLU A 17 6.91 8.62 -11.66
CA GLU A 17 5.78 8.44 -12.56
C GLU A 17 5.22 9.77 -13.08
N LYS A 18 4.58 9.73 -14.25
CA LYS A 18 3.83 10.86 -14.79
C LYS A 18 2.46 10.93 -14.14
N HIS A 19 2.27 11.93 -13.27
CA HIS A 19 0.96 12.23 -12.71
C HIS A 19 0.18 13.15 -13.64
N ARG A 20 -1.14 13.03 -13.62
CA ARG A 20 -2.03 14.06 -14.15
C ARG A 20 -2.61 14.80 -12.97
N CYS A 21 -2.94 16.07 -13.16
CA CYS A 21 -3.67 16.85 -12.16
C CYS A 21 -5.09 16.32 -12.02
N PRO A 22 -5.43 15.59 -10.94
CA PRO A 22 -6.75 15.01 -10.80
C PRO A 22 -7.72 16.13 -10.48
N TYR A 23 -8.68 16.40 -11.35
CA TYR A 23 -9.86 17.15 -10.93
C TYR A 23 -10.87 16.15 -10.38
N TYR A 24 -10.96 16.07 -9.05
CA TYR A 24 -11.99 15.36 -8.29
C TYR A 24 -12.00 13.82 -8.34
N GLU A 25 -11.15 13.19 -9.14
CA GLU A 25 -11.16 11.75 -9.37
C GLU A 25 -9.91 11.04 -8.86
N VAL A 26 -10.10 9.76 -8.55
CA VAL A 26 -9.03 8.79 -8.40
C VAL A 26 -8.43 8.52 -9.77
N GLN A 27 -7.11 8.53 -9.88
CA GLN A 27 -6.42 8.22 -11.13
C GLN A 27 -5.47 7.04 -10.96
N GLU A 28 -5.55 6.10 -11.89
CA GLU A 28 -4.52 5.08 -12.06
C GLU A 28 -3.24 5.74 -12.60
N VAL A 29 -2.18 5.71 -11.80
CA VAL A 29 -0.87 6.29 -12.11
C VAL A 29 -0.03 5.29 -12.87
N LYS A 30 -0.08 4.03 -12.41
CA LYS A 30 0.60 2.90 -13.03
C LYS A 30 -0.33 1.71 -13.00
N GLU A 31 -0.56 1.15 -14.18
CA GLU A 31 -1.54 0.10 -14.40
C GLU A 31 -1.32 -1.05 -13.41
N ASN A 32 -2.37 -1.41 -12.69
CA ASN A 32 -2.38 -2.49 -11.69
C ASN A 32 -1.44 -2.30 -10.48
N GLU A 33 -0.78 -1.15 -10.33
CA GLU A 33 0.19 -0.92 -9.26
C GLU A 33 -0.20 0.23 -8.33
N MET A 34 -0.54 1.40 -8.89
CA MET A 34 -0.64 2.64 -8.11
C MET A 34 -1.82 3.51 -8.53
N TYR A 35 -2.51 4.07 -7.54
CA TYR A 35 -3.53 5.08 -7.71
C TYR A 35 -3.15 6.39 -7.01
N SER A 36 -3.63 7.51 -7.52
CA SER A 36 -3.48 8.84 -6.92
C SER A 36 -4.84 9.49 -6.66
N THR A 37 -4.91 10.28 -5.59
CA THR A 37 -6.08 11.09 -5.23
C THR A 37 -5.65 12.38 -4.53
N LEU A 38 -6.44 13.44 -4.68
CA LEU A 38 -6.25 14.69 -3.94
C LEU A 38 -6.78 14.65 -2.49
N SER A 39 -7.58 13.65 -2.14
CA SER A 39 -8.20 13.59 -0.81
C SER A 39 -8.12 12.19 -0.21
N ALA A 40 -7.72 12.15 1.06
CA ALA A 40 -7.79 10.95 1.89
C ALA A 40 -9.22 10.38 1.98
N SER A 41 -10.24 11.24 1.91
CA SER A 41 -11.64 10.79 1.93
C SER A 41 -12.04 9.97 0.70
N LYS A 42 -11.22 9.94 -0.36
CA LYS A 42 -11.43 9.12 -1.56
C LYS A 42 -10.73 7.76 -1.49
N MET A 43 -10.02 7.45 -0.40
CA MET A 43 -9.33 6.17 -0.21
C MET A 43 -10.29 4.97 -0.09
N TRP A 44 -11.56 5.19 0.31
CA TRP A 44 -12.62 4.17 0.27
C TRP A 44 -12.85 3.52 -1.11
N TYR A 45 -12.42 4.15 -2.21
CA TYR A 45 -12.42 3.51 -3.54
C TYR A 45 -11.36 2.41 -3.70
N HIS A 46 -10.39 2.33 -2.78
CA HIS A 46 -9.34 1.32 -2.76
C HIS A 46 -9.33 0.57 -1.42
N PRO A 47 -10.40 -0.20 -1.12
CA PRO A 47 -10.50 -0.92 0.15
C PRO A 47 -9.46 -2.03 0.30
N THR A 48 -8.83 -2.42 -0.82
CA THR A 48 -7.73 -3.39 -0.91
C THR A 48 -6.38 -2.76 -0.64
N ALA A 49 -6.21 -1.44 -0.82
CA ALA A 49 -4.94 -0.75 -0.62
C ALA A 49 -4.36 -1.01 0.78
N THR A 50 -3.06 -1.15 0.87
CA THR A 50 -2.32 -1.49 2.10
C THR A 50 -1.23 -0.50 2.44
N LYS A 51 -0.80 0.28 1.44
CA LYS A 51 0.28 1.24 1.54
C LYS A 51 -0.25 2.60 1.09
N VAL A 52 0.29 3.63 1.71
CA VAL A 52 0.01 5.02 1.35
C VAL A 52 1.30 5.81 1.29
N ALA A 53 1.39 6.73 0.35
CA ALA A 53 2.46 7.70 0.23
C ALA A 53 1.88 9.08 -0.09
N CYS A 54 2.70 10.11 0.01
CA CYS A 54 2.28 11.48 -0.24
C CYS A 54 3.35 12.18 -1.07
N ILE A 55 2.96 12.77 -2.20
CA ILE A 55 3.87 13.58 -3.02
C ILE A 55 3.32 14.99 -3.19
N GLN A 56 4.23 15.94 -3.45
CA GLN A 56 3.87 17.25 -3.96
C GLN A 56 4.04 17.24 -5.47
N TYR A 57 3.03 17.69 -6.21
CA TYR A 57 3.02 17.69 -7.66
C TYR A 57 2.53 19.03 -8.20
N PHE A 58 3.30 19.64 -9.09
CA PHE A 58 2.92 20.91 -9.68
C PHE A 58 1.89 20.73 -10.80
N CYS A 59 0.77 21.43 -10.67
CA CYS A 59 -0.33 21.39 -11.60
C CYS A 59 -0.40 22.65 -12.47
N ALA A 60 0.05 22.50 -13.72
CA ALA A 60 0.15 23.59 -14.68
C ALA A 60 -1.19 24.24 -15.04
N ASN A 61 -2.28 23.47 -15.01
CA ASN A 61 -3.63 23.95 -15.31
C ASN A 61 -4.18 24.92 -14.25
N VAL A 62 -3.75 24.78 -12.99
CA VAL A 62 -4.13 25.69 -11.88
C VAL A 62 -2.97 26.54 -11.39
N ASN A 63 -1.79 26.38 -11.99
CA ASN A 63 -0.55 27.05 -11.61
C ASN A 63 -0.24 26.94 -10.10
N SER A 64 -0.41 25.74 -9.53
CA SER A 64 -0.30 25.48 -8.09
C SER A 64 0.37 24.14 -7.81
N THR A 65 1.07 24.03 -6.67
CA THR A 65 1.60 22.76 -6.17
C THR A 65 0.55 22.07 -5.32
N GLU A 66 0.09 20.92 -5.79
CA GLU A 66 -0.92 20.11 -5.12
C GLU A 66 -0.29 18.97 -4.33
N LYS A 67 -0.97 18.55 -3.27
CA LYS A 67 -0.63 17.34 -2.53
C LYS A 67 -1.41 16.15 -3.10
N LEU A 68 -0.70 15.13 -3.57
CA LEU A 68 -1.29 13.88 -4.01
C LEU A 68 -1.03 12.77 -2.99
N TYR A 69 -2.10 12.08 -2.61
CA TYR A 69 -2.02 10.82 -1.89
C TYR A 69 -1.91 9.69 -2.90
N ILE A 70 -0.92 8.83 -2.72
CA ILE A 70 -0.66 7.67 -3.55
C ILE A 70 -1.01 6.43 -2.73
N VAL A 71 -1.72 5.49 -3.32
CA VAL A 71 -2.01 4.19 -2.70
C VAL A 71 -1.63 3.08 -3.66
N ASP A 72 -1.23 1.94 -3.12
CA ASP A 72 -1.10 0.72 -3.89
C ASP A 72 -2.49 0.17 -4.27
N LYS A 73 -2.53 -0.74 -5.24
CA LYS A 73 -3.76 -1.49 -5.53
C LYS A 73 -4.12 -2.46 -4.39
N GLY A 74 -3.12 -2.88 -3.64
CA GLY A 74 -3.24 -3.88 -2.59
C GLY A 74 -3.51 -5.29 -3.11
N PRO A 75 -3.42 -6.31 -2.24
CA PRO A 75 -3.57 -7.69 -2.64
C PRO A 75 -5.05 -8.09 -2.73
N GLY A 76 -5.43 -8.71 -3.84
CA GLY A 76 -6.69 -9.45 -3.99
C GLY A 76 -7.92 -8.60 -4.31
N ASP A 77 -9.09 -9.22 -4.15
CA ASP A 77 -10.39 -8.66 -4.50
C ASP A 77 -11.04 -7.91 -3.34
N VAL A 78 -11.97 -7.01 -3.69
CA VAL A 78 -12.79 -6.30 -2.71
C VAL A 78 -13.77 -7.26 -2.03
N VAL A 79 -13.55 -7.52 -0.74
CA VAL A 79 -14.46 -8.31 0.08
C VAL A 79 -15.47 -7.38 0.79
N ARG A 80 -16.77 -7.65 0.60
CA ARG A 80 -17.86 -6.91 1.26
C ARG A 80 -18.26 -7.55 2.59
N GLY A 81 -18.34 -6.73 3.64
CA GLY A 81 -18.77 -7.11 4.98
C GLY A 81 -18.74 -5.90 5.93
N GLU A 82 -19.06 -6.14 7.19
CA GLU A 82 -18.84 -5.15 8.25
C GLU A 82 -17.34 -4.88 8.41
N LEU A 83 -16.97 -3.70 8.91
CA LEU A 83 -15.57 -3.38 9.22
C LEU A 83 -15.00 -4.43 10.19
N GLY A 84 -13.74 -4.82 10.00
CA GLY A 84 -13.10 -5.87 10.78
C GLY A 84 -13.56 -7.31 10.50
N SER A 85 -14.85 -7.52 10.23
CA SER A 85 -15.47 -8.87 10.13
C SER A 85 -14.95 -9.77 9.00
N LYS A 86 -14.38 -9.18 7.94
CA LYS A 86 -13.89 -9.89 6.76
C LYS A 86 -12.56 -9.33 6.29
N CYS A 87 -11.49 -9.83 6.87
CA CYS A 87 -10.14 -9.56 6.41
C CYS A 87 -9.67 -10.59 5.37
N PRO A 88 -8.83 -10.18 4.40
CA PRO A 88 -8.14 -11.11 3.51
C PRO A 88 -7.38 -12.18 4.32
N SER A 89 -7.17 -13.36 3.74
CA SER A 89 -6.59 -14.52 4.44
C SER A 89 -5.22 -14.28 5.09
N GLU A 90 -4.46 -13.32 4.59
CA GLU A 90 -3.13 -12.95 5.12
C GLU A 90 -3.18 -11.82 6.16
N ARG A 91 -4.38 -11.40 6.57
CA ARG A 91 -4.63 -10.25 7.44
C ARG A 91 -5.62 -10.59 8.54
N THR A 92 -5.48 -9.89 9.66
CA THR A 92 -6.36 -10.02 10.83
C THR A 92 -7.01 -8.69 11.14
N GLU A 93 -8.15 -8.71 11.82
CA GLU A 93 -8.72 -7.50 12.39
C GLU A 93 -7.76 -6.94 13.45
N GLY A 94 -7.32 -5.71 13.26
CA GLY A 94 -6.52 -4.97 14.22
C GLY A 94 -7.39 -4.19 15.21
N GLU A 95 -6.76 -3.57 16.21
CA GLU A 95 -7.45 -2.82 17.27
C GLU A 95 -8.30 -1.64 16.76
N SER A 96 -8.01 -1.15 15.55
CA SER A 96 -8.75 -0.07 14.89
C SER A 96 -10.00 -0.53 14.13
N GLY A 97 -10.30 -1.85 14.11
CA GLY A 97 -11.34 -2.43 13.26
C GLY A 97 -10.96 -2.49 11.77
N LEU A 98 -9.69 -2.22 11.44
CA LEU A 98 -9.11 -2.35 10.10
C LEU A 98 -8.31 -3.63 9.98
N CYS A 99 -8.18 -4.14 8.75
CA CYS A 99 -7.43 -5.36 8.47
C CYS A 99 -5.93 -5.06 8.39
N GLU A 100 -5.17 -5.56 9.34
CA GLU A 100 -3.74 -5.36 9.45
C GLU A 100 -2.96 -6.64 9.13
N VAL A 101 -1.68 -6.47 8.83
CA VAL A 101 -0.75 -7.61 8.74
C VAL A 101 -0.48 -8.08 10.17
N PRO A 102 -0.63 -9.38 10.48
CA PRO A 102 -0.39 -9.90 11.82
C PRO A 102 1.02 -9.56 12.28
N SER A 103 1.16 -9.05 13.50
CA SER A 103 2.42 -8.58 14.10
C SER A 103 3.52 -9.66 14.27
N GLY A 104 3.33 -10.86 13.71
CA GLY A 104 4.26 -11.99 13.72
C GLY A 104 4.65 -12.54 12.34
N SER A 105 4.18 -11.97 11.23
CA SER A 105 4.52 -12.43 9.86
C SER A 105 5.86 -11.89 9.34
N GLY A 106 6.59 -11.12 10.16
CA GLY A 106 8.02 -10.91 10.00
C GLY A 106 8.78 -12.19 10.35
N MET A 107 8.63 -13.24 9.55
CA MET A 107 9.39 -14.48 9.71
C MET A 107 10.86 -14.19 9.40
N SER A 108 11.55 -13.81 10.48
CA SER A 108 12.99 -13.89 10.74
C SER A 108 13.80 -14.46 9.57
N LYS A 109 14.57 -13.59 8.90
CA LYS A 109 15.69 -13.98 8.01
C LYS A 109 16.73 -14.87 8.72
N SER A 110 16.61 -15.13 10.02
CA SER A 110 17.56 -15.91 10.81
C SER A 110 17.37 -17.44 10.74
N ILE A 111 16.31 -17.96 10.10
CA ILE A 111 16.12 -19.42 10.00
C ILE A 111 16.79 -20.05 8.76
N LEU A 112 17.09 -19.27 7.71
CA LEU A 112 17.69 -19.84 6.49
C LEU A 112 19.20 -20.11 6.57
N ILE A 113 19.91 -19.56 7.57
CA ILE A 113 21.38 -19.70 7.66
C ILE A 113 21.82 -20.96 8.42
N VAL A 114 20.97 -21.54 9.27
CA VAL A 114 21.37 -22.69 10.10
C VAL A 114 21.43 -24.01 9.30
N VAL A 115 20.73 -24.12 8.17
CA VAL A 115 20.73 -25.35 7.35
C VAL A 115 21.95 -25.44 6.40
N LEU A 116 22.62 -24.33 6.07
CA LEU A 116 23.78 -24.34 5.16
C LEU A 116 25.13 -24.61 5.85
N VAL A 117 25.22 -24.43 7.18
CA VAL A 117 26.49 -24.60 7.91
C VAL A 117 26.72 -26.05 8.35
N THR A 118 25.69 -26.88 8.44
CA THR A 118 25.84 -28.29 8.84
C THR A 118 26.25 -29.22 7.70
N VAL A 119 25.97 -28.87 6.44
CA VAL A 119 26.35 -29.70 5.28
C VAL A 119 27.79 -29.43 4.82
N SER A 120 28.37 -28.29 5.17
CA SER A 120 29.73 -27.91 4.73
C SER A 120 30.86 -28.42 5.63
N ASN A 121 30.56 -29.19 6.69
CA ASN A 121 31.59 -29.77 7.59
C ASN A 121 31.72 -31.31 7.46
N PHE A 122 31.17 -31.91 6.39
CA PHE A 122 31.18 -33.37 6.18
C PHE A 122 31.64 -33.83 4.79
N ILE A 123 32.43 -33.02 4.07
CA ILE A 123 33.17 -33.45 2.87
C ILE A 123 34.61 -33.00 2.98
#